data_AF-A0A971N3N1-F1
#
_entry.id   AF-A0A971N3N1-F1
#
_cell.length_a   1.000
_cell.length_b   1.000
_cell.length_c   1.000
_cell.angle_alpha   90.00
_cell.angle_beta   90.00
_cell.angle_gamma   90.00
#
_symmetry.space_group_name_H-M   'P 1'
#
loop_
_entity.id
_entity.type
_entity.pdbx_description
1 polymer ?
#
loop_
_entity_poly.entity_id
_entity_poly.type
_entity_poly.pdbx_seq_one_letter_code
_entity_poly.pdbx_strand_id
1 'polypeptide(L)' 'MNLSELGRLIKEKKTDLYLRYREQGTSIEVLRISEELDTLIYEYYLLRFPKYIKKELPQELNLKQSKG' A
#
# COMPACT_ATOMS: atom_id res chain seq x y z
N MET A 1 12.64 -5.61 3.28
CA MET A 1 12.31 -6.37 2.05
C MET A 1 12.85 -5.61 0.85
N ASN A 2 13.44 -6.28 -0.14
CA ASN A 2 13.98 -5.61 -1.33
C ASN A 2 12.92 -5.53 -2.47
N LEU A 3 13.21 -4.75 -3.51
CA LEU A 3 12.27 -4.53 -4.63
C LEU A 3 11.87 -5.82 -5.36
N SER A 4 12.77 -6.79 -5.47
CA SER A 4 12.50 -8.07 -6.15
C SER A 4 11.54 -8.92 -5.31
N GLU A 5 11.78 -8.99 -4.00
CA GLU A 5 10.92 -9.68 -3.04
C GLU A 5 9.50 -9.08 -3.01
N LEU A 6 9.39 -7.75 -2.93
CA LEU A 6 8.10 -7.05 -2.99
C LEU A 6 7.39 -7.31 -4.32
N GLY A 7 8.12 -7.24 -5.44
CA GLY A 7 7.56 -7.53 -6.76
C GLY A 7 7.01 -8.96 -6.88
N ARG A 8 7.69 -9.94 -6.28
CA ARG A 8 7.20 -11.33 -6.21
C ARG A 8 5.94 -11.43 -5.36
N LEU A 9 5.95 -10.87 -4.15
CA LEU A 9 4.79 -10.93 -3.24
C LEU A 9 3.56 -10.23 -3.79
N ILE A 10 3.73 -9.07 -4.45
CA ILE A 10 2.63 -8.37 -5.14
C ILE A 10 1.99 -9.28 -6.20
N LYS A 11 2.79 -10.03 -6.98
CA LYS A 11 2.26 -10.96 -7.98
C LYS A 11 1.51 -12.13 -7.35
N GLU A 12 2.07 -12.70 -6.28
CA GLU A 12 1.43 -13.80 -5.54
C GLU A 12 0.10 -13.35 -4.94
N LYS A 13 0.07 -12.20 -4.26
CA LYS A 13 -1.17 -11.65 -3.69
C LYS A 13 -2.20 -11.23 -4.72
N LYS A 14 -1.79 -10.70 -5.88
CA LYS A 14 -2.74 -10.45 -6.99
C LYS A 14 -3.41 -11.72 -7.47
N THR A 15 -2.65 -12.81 -7.56
CA THR A 15 -3.18 -14.12 -7.97
C THR A 15 -4.15 -14.65 -6.92
N ASP A 16 -3.77 -14.64 -5.64
CA ASP A 16 -4.63 -15.06 -4.52
C ASP A 16 -5.92 -14.24 -4.47
N LEU A 17 -5.83 -12.91 -4.56
CA LEU A 17 -6.99 -12.00 -4.60
C LEU A 17 -7.96 -12.37 -5.72
N TYR A 18 -7.44 -12.60 -6.94
CA TYR A 18 -8.27 -12.96 -8.09
C TYR A 18 -9.00 -14.29 -7.89
N LEU A 19 -8.29 -15.31 -7.39
CA LEU A 19 -8.87 -16.64 -7.14
C LEU A 19 -9.97 -16.56 -6.06
N ARG A 20 -9.66 -15.90 -4.94
CA ARG A 20 -10.59 -15.73 -3.82
C ARG A 20 -11.84 -14.95 -4.23
N TYR A 21 -11.65 -13.87 -5.00
CA TYR A 21 -12.77 -13.07 -5.51
C TYR A 21 -13.65 -13.86 -6.46
N ARG A 22 -13.06 -14.70 -7.32
CA ARG A 22 -13.82 -15.58 -8.23
C ARG A 22 -14.68 -16.60 -7.48
N GLU A 23 -14.18 -17.10 -6.36
CA GLU A 23 -14.87 -18.12 -5.55
C GLU A 23 -15.91 -17.52 -4.60
N GLN A 24 -15.60 -16.39 -3.96
CA GLN A 24 -16.37 -15.85 -2.84
C GLN A 24 -17.02 -14.48 -3.12
N GLY A 25 -16.71 -13.84 -4.25
CA GLY A 25 -17.11 -12.47 -4.52
C GLY A 25 -16.48 -11.47 -3.56
N THR A 26 -17.22 -10.43 -3.20
CA THR A 26 -16.77 -9.45 -2.20
C THR A 26 -16.99 -10.00 -0.79
N SER A 27 -15.96 -10.66 -0.24
CA SER A 27 -15.93 -11.16 1.15
C SER A 27 -14.96 -10.37 2.02
N ILE A 28 -15.07 -10.52 3.35
CA ILE A 28 -14.13 -9.90 4.31
C ILE A 28 -12.70 -10.38 4.04
N GLU A 29 -12.53 -11.65 3.66
CA GLU A 29 -11.22 -12.21 3.32
C GLU A 29 -10.63 -11.54 2.07
N VAL A 30 -11.43 -11.39 1.02
CA VAL A 30 -11.04 -10.71 -0.21
C VAL A 30 -10.65 -9.25 0.05
N LEU A 31 -11.42 -8.54 0.90
CA LEU A 31 -11.10 -7.17 1.29
C LEU A 31 -9.75 -7.10 2.03
N ARG A 32 -9.49 -7.99 2.98
CA ARG A 32 -8.20 -8.03 3.70
C ARG A 32 -7.03 -8.29 2.75
N ILE A 33 -7.18 -9.21 1.80
CA ILE A 33 -6.15 -9.47 0.79
C ILE A 33 -5.91 -8.23 -0.09
N SER A 34 -6.97 -7.49 -0.43
CA SER A 34 -6.84 -6.23 -1.17
C SER A 34 -6.06 -5.17 -0.39
N GLU A 35 -6.36 -4.98 0.89
CA GLU A 35 -5.66 -4.02 1.76
C GLU A 35 -4.18 -4.38 1.96
N GLU A 36 -3.88 -5.68 2.13
CA GLU A 36 -2.50 -6.19 2.17
C GLU A 36 -1.76 -5.90 0.87
N LEU A 37 -2.42 -6.11 -0.28
CA LEU A 37 -1.84 -5.86 -1.59
C LEU A 37 -1.54 -4.37 -1.81
N ASP A 38 -2.44 -3.48 -1.40
CA ASP A 38 -2.22 -2.03 -1.49
C ASP A 38 -1.01 -1.59 -0.65
N THR A 39 -0.85 -2.17 0.55
CA THR A 39 0.32 -1.92 1.41
C THR A 39 1.62 -2.33 0.72
N LEU A 40 1.66 -3.53 0.15
CA LEU A 40 2.85 -4.02 -0.58
C LEU A 40 3.17 -3.16 -1.81
N ILE A 41 2.15 -2.72 -2.54
CA ILE A 41 2.30 -1.81 -3.68
C ILE A 41 2.88 -0.48 -3.21
N TYR A 42 2.35 0.09 -2.12
CA TYR A 42 2.86 1.33 -1.56
C TYR A 42 4.33 1.21 -1.16
N GLU A 43 4.71 0.18 -0.39
CA GLU A 43 6.11 -0.08 -0.02
C GLU A 43 7.03 -0.21 -1.25
N TYR A 44 6.56 -0.90 -2.28
CA TYR A 44 7.30 -1.03 -3.54
C TYR A 44 7.51 0.34 -4.21
N TYR A 45 6.49 1.19 -4.24
CA TYR A 45 6.60 2.55 -4.76
C TYR A 45 7.58 3.40 -3.95
N LEU A 46 7.54 3.33 -2.62
CA LEU A 46 8.50 4.04 -1.76
C LEU A 46 9.94 3.64 -2.12
N LEU A 47 10.22 2.34 -2.20
CA LEU A 47 11.57 1.86 -2.50
C LEU A 47 12.01 2.15 -3.93
N ARG A 48 11.09 2.07 -4.91
CA ARG A 48 11.41 2.28 -6.33
C ARG A 48 11.56 3.75 -6.68
N PHE A 49 10.82 4.62 -5.98
CA PHE A 49 10.71 6.03 -6.31
C PHE A 49 10.93 6.94 -5.08
N PRO A 50 12.09 6.84 -4.40
CA PRO A 50 12.32 7.55 -3.14
C PRO A 50 12.24 9.08 -3.27
N LYS A 51 12.50 9.62 -4.47
CA LYS A 51 12.42 11.05 -4.78
C LYS A 51 10.98 11.61 -4.74
N TYR A 52 9.98 10.75 -4.82
CA TYR A 52 8.56 11.14 -4.89
C TYR A 52 7.86 11.08 -3.51
N ILE A 53 8.49 10.44 -2.51
CA ILE A 53 7.96 10.30 -1.14
C ILE A 53 7.83 11.66 -0.43
N LYS A 54 8.70 12.63 -0.75
CA LYS A 54 8.75 13.94 -0.06
C LYS A 54 7.60 14.90 -0.39
N LYS A 55 6.64 14.54 -1.26
CA LYS A 55 5.56 15.44 -1.68
C LYS A 55 4.17 15.16 -1.06
N GLU A 56 3.97 14.03 -0.37
CA GLU A 56 2.64 13.64 0.15
C GLU A 56 2.59 13.25 1.63
N LEU A 57 3.69 13.39 2.38
CA LEU A 57 3.53 13.50 3.83
C LEU A 57 2.94 14.89 4.09
N PRO A 58 1.74 15.01 4.71
CA PRO A 58 1.26 16.29 5.17
C PRO A 58 2.38 16.86 6.03
N GLN A 59 3.05 17.91 5.53
CA GLN A 59 3.89 18.73 6.38
C GLN A 59 2.97 19.10 7.52
N GLU A 60 3.34 18.65 8.73
CA GLU A 60 2.60 18.87 9.96
C GLU A 60 1.99 20.26 9.89
N LEU A 61 0.67 20.29 10.06
CA LEU A 61 -0.10 21.49 10.29
C LEU A 61 0.78 22.49 11.02
N ASN A 62 1.17 23.55 10.30
CA ASN A 62 1.55 24.81 10.91
C ASN A 62 0.30 25.32 11.64
N LEU A 63 0.01 24.70 12.78
CA LEU A 63 -0.89 25.23 13.78
C LEU A 63 -0.15 26.40 14.39
N LYS A 64 -0.25 27.54 13.68
CA LYS A 64 -0.30 28.84 14.31
C LYS A 64 -1.29 28.74 15.45
N GLN A 65 -0.80 28.61 16.68
CA GLN A 65 -1.44 29.14 17.88
C GLN A 65 -0.46 29.08 19.05
N SER A 66 0.26 30.18 19.26
CA SER A 66 0.05 30.89 20.52
C SER A 66 0.36 32.37 20.30
N LYS A 67 -0.72 33.18 20.28
CA LYS A 67 -0.64 34.57 20.68
C LYS A 67 -0.42 34.57 22.20
N GLY A 68 0.55 35.35 22.65
CA GLY A 68 0.80 35.72 24.04
C GLY A 68 1.86 36.79 24.05
#